data_AF-A0ABD4V650-F1
#
_entry.id   AF-A0ABD4V650-F1
#
_cell.length_a   1.000
_cell.length_b   1.000
_cell.length_c   1.000
_cell.angle_alpha   90.00
_cell.angle_beta   90.00
_cell.angle_gamma   90.00
#
_symmetry.space_group_name_H-M   'P 1'
#
loop_
_entity.id
_entity.type
_entity.pdbx_description
1 polymer ?
#
loop_
_entity_poly.entity_id
_entity_poly.type
_entity_poly.pdbx_seq_one_letter_code
_entity_poly.pdbx_strand_id
1 'polypeptide(L)'
;MTRLQDWGEDAACRTGDSDALFADGPGQSRAKTICTGCSVRTKCLADALDNRIEWGVWGGMTECERRALLRRRPHVASWKKVLLDGKAAQSGARSE
;
A
#
# COMPACT_ATOMS: atom_id res chain seq x y z
N MET A 1 12.98 -13.24 -17.57
CA MET A 1 12.87 -12.01 -16.75
C MET A 1 11.62 -12.15 -15.91
N THR A 2 11.76 -12.64 -14.69
CA THR A 2 10.65 -13.12 -13.86
C THR A 2 10.00 -11.96 -13.12
N ARG A 3 8.75 -11.70 -13.50
CA ARG A 3 7.72 -10.80 -12.93
C ARG A 3 8.02 -10.31 -11.51
N LEU A 4 8.46 -9.05 -11.39
CA LEU A 4 8.52 -8.34 -10.12
C LEU A 4 7.08 -8.04 -9.67
N GLN A 5 6.52 -8.97 -8.89
CA GLN A 5 5.39 -8.79 -7.99
C GLN A 5 4.18 -8.05 -8.57
N ASP A 6 3.32 -8.82 -9.23
CA ASP A 6 2.08 -8.44 -9.92
C ASP A 6 0.98 -7.78 -9.08
N TRP A 7 1.23 -7.47 -7.82
CA TRP A 7 0.19 -6.90 -6.95
C TRP A 7 -0.30 -5.53 -7.45
N GLY A 8 0.52 -4.81 -8.21
CA GLY A 8 0.12 -3.56 -8.85
C GLY A 8 -0.99 -3.75 -9.90
N GLU A 9 -1.13 -4.94 -10.48
CA GLU A 9 -2.18 -5.25 -11.44
C GLU A 9 -3.57 -5.36 -10.77
N ASP A 10 -3.59 -5.90 -9.55
CA ASP A 10 -4.80 -6.02 -8.72
C ASP A 10 -5.13 -4.74 -7.93
N ALA A 11 -4.35 -3.66 -8.10
CA ALA A 11 -4.54 -2.43 -7.39
C ALA A 11 -5.78 -1.68 -7.90
N ALA A 12 -6.75 -1.42 -7.01
CA ALA A 12 -7.98 -0.71 -7.35
C ALA A 12 -7.73 0.73 -7.83
N CYS A 13 -6.61 1.33 -7.44
CA CYS A 13 -6.21 2.65 -7.91
C CYS A 13 -5.68 2.66 -9.35
N ARG A 14 -5.32 1.50 -9.93
CA ARG A 14 -4.83 1.39 -11.32
C ARG A 14 -5.87 1.85 -12.34
N THR A 15 -7.14 1.54 -12.10
CA THR A 15 -8.28 1.95 -12.95
C THR A 15 -8.85 3.30 -12.54
N GLY A 16 -8.30 3.90 -11.49
CA GLY A 16 -8.72 5.19 -10.96
C GLY A 16 -7.85 6.34 -11.47
N ASP A 17 -8.15 7.54 -10.96
CA ASP A 17 -7.37 8.73 -11.24
C ASP A 17 -6.02 8.66 -10.49
N SER A 18 -4.93 8.52 -11.23
CA SER A 18 -3.58 8.42 -10.66
C SER A 18 -3.10 9.75 -10.07
N ASP A 19 -3.59 10.88 -10.59
CA ASP A 19 -3.23 12.22 -10.10
C ASP A 19 -3.70 12.42 -8.65
N ALA A 20 -4.90 11.89 -8.32
CA ALA A 20 -5.41 11.87 -6.95
C ALA A 20 -4.47 11.17 -5.93
N LEU A 21 -3.60 10.24 -6.35
CA LEU A 21 -2.65 9.55 -5.46
C LEU A 21 -1.46 10.44 -5.05
N PHE A 22 -1.13 11.44 -5.87
CA PHE A 22 -0.01 12.35 -5.67
C PHE A 22 -0.45 13.78 -5.30
N ALA A 23 -1.74 14.06 -5.38
CA ALA A 23 -2.31 15.35 -5.04
C ALA A 23 -2.19 15.68 -3.54
N ASP A 24 -2.03 16.97 -3.23
CA ASP A 24 -2.03 17.51 -1.87
C ASP A 24 -3.44 17.75 -1.32
N GLY A 25 -3.55 17.76 0.02
CA GLY A 25 -4.78 18.10 0.73
C GLY A 25 -5.98 17.21 0.36
N PRO A 26 -7.06 17.74 -0.27
CA PRO A 26 -8.28 16.99 -0.58
C PRO A 26 -8.05 15.80 -1.52
N GLY A 27 -6.99 15.82 -2.34
CA GLY A 27 -6.61 14.70 -3.20
C GLY A 27 -6.23 13.45 -2.40
N GLN A 28 -5.51 13.62 -1.29
CA GLN A 28 -5.11 12.52 -0.41
C GLN A 28 -6.31 11.81 0.21
N SER A 29 -7.35 12.56 0.58
CA SER A 29 -8.59 11.98 1.12
C SER A 29 -9.28 11.08 0.10
N ARG A 30 -9.30 11.47 -1.18
CA ARG A 30 -9.86 10.64 -2.27
C ARG A 30 -9.03 9.38 -2.48
N ALA A 31 -7.71 9.49 -2.48
CA ALA A 31 -6.81 8.34 -2.58
C ALA A 31 -6.99 7.35 -1.42
N LYS A 32 -7.15 7.86 -0.18
CA LYS A 32 -7.45 7.02 0.99
C LYS A 32 -8.73 6.23 0.80
N THR A 33 -9.80 6.88 0.33
CA THR A 33 -11.09 6.23 0.06
C THR A 33 -10.94 5.07 -0.93
N ILE A 34 -10.22 5.28 -2.04
CA ILE A 34 -9.92 4.24 -3.04
C ILE A 34 -9.16 3.06 -2.41
N CYS A 35 -8.18 3.36 -1.56
CA CYS A 35 -7.38 2.33 -0.90
C CYS A 35 -8.17 1.46 0.08
N THR A 36 -9.27 1.96 0.68
CA THR A 36 -10.04 1.26 1.71
C THR A 36 -10.56 -0.10 1.25
N GLY A 37 -11.05 -0.18 0.00
CA GLY A 37 -11.60 -1.40 -0.61
C GLY A 37 -10.60 -2.22 -1.42
N CYS A 38 -9.32 -1.84 -1.44
CA CYS A 38 -8.33 -2.49 -2.29
C CYS A 38 -7.82 -3.81 -1.67
N SER A 39 -7.89 -4.91 -2.43
CA SER A 39 -7.41 -6.25 -2.03
C SER A 39 -5.93 -6.26 -1.67
N VAL A 40 -5.12 -5.55 -2.47
CA VAL A 40 -3.66 -5.45 -2.33
C VAL A 40 -3.19 -4.32 -1.42
N ARG A 41 -4.09 -3.62 -0.71
CA ARG A 41 -3.76 -2.48 0.18
C ARG A 41 -2.55 -2.77 1.10
N THR A 42 -2.51 -3.97 1.67
CA THR A 42 -1.45 -4.37 2.60
C THR A 42 -0.12 -4.67 1.89
N LYS A 43 -0.15 -5.26 0.69
CA LYS A 43 1.05 -5.47 -0.15
C LYS A 43 1.62 -4.12 -0.58
N CYS A 44 0.75 -3.23 -1.05
CA CYS A 44 1.09 -1.85 -1.41
C CYS A 44 1.74 -1.09 -0.25
N LEU A 45 1.15 -1.14 0.95
CA LEU A 45 1.71 -0.48 2.13
C LEU A 45 3.07 -1.06 2.52
N ALA A 46 3.19 -2.39 2.53
CA ALA A 46 4.44 -3.06 2.89
C ALA A 46 5.58 -2.68 1.92
N ASP A 47 5.28 -2.66 0.63
CA ASP A 47 6.24 -2.27 -0.40
C ASP A 47 6.69 -0.80 -0.25
N ALA A 48 5.74 0.11 0.02
CA ALA A 48 6.05 1.52 0.26
C ALA A 48 6.91 1.75 1.50
N LEU A 49 6.70 0.96 2.56
CA LEU A 49 7.48 1.06 3.80
C LEU A 49 8.88 0.45 3.64
N ASP A 50 9.00 -0.70 2.96
CA ASP A 50 10.28 -1.35 2.69
C ASP A 50 11.15 -0.51 1.73
N ASN A 51 10.55 0.05 0.68
CA ASN A 51 11.24 0.94 -0.27
C ASN A 51 11.36 2.39 0.21
N ARG A 52 10.86 2.72 1.41
CA ARG A 52 10.86 4.07 1.99
C ARG A 52 10.33 5.14 1.03
N ILE A 53 9.22 4.86 0.37
CA ILE A 53 8.64 5.79 -0.61
C ILE A 53 8.14 7.05 0.11
N GLU A 54 8.68 8.20 -0.30
CA GLU A 54 8.49 9.49 0.36
C GLU A 54 7.38 10.36 -0.25
N TRP A 55 6.61 9.83 -1.19
CA TRP A 55 5.60 10.62 -1.91
C TRP A 55 4.30 9.83 -2.09
N GLY A 56 3.18 10.56 -2.17
CA GLY A 56 1.87 10.01 -2.47
C GLY A 56 1.25 9.12 -1.38
N VAL A 57 0.04 8.64 -1.66
CA VAL A 57 -0.74 7.74 -0.78
C VAL A 57 -0.52 6.29 -1.17
N TRP A 58 -0.08 5.47 -0.21
CA TRP A 58 0.21 4.05 -0.41
C TRP A 58 -0.54 3.21 0.62
N GLY A 59 -1.32 2.25 0.15
CA GLY A 59 -2.11 1.36 1.01
C GLY A 59 -3.04 2.10 1.99
N GLY A 60 -3.50 3.30 1.62
CA GLY A 60 -4.36 4.16 2.44
C GLY A 60 -3.61 5.00 3.49
N MET A 61 -2.28 5.06 3.45
CA MET A 61 -1.47 5.91 4.31
C MET A 61 -0.76 7.01 3.51
N THR A 62 -0.78 8.23 4.02
CA THR A 62 -0.01 9.35 3.48
C THR A 62 1.47 9.21 3.84
N GLU A 63 2.32 10.01 3.20
CA GLU A 63 3.73 10.09 3.57
C GLU A 63 3.93 10.39 5.06
N CYS A 64 3.24 11.42 5.59
CA CYS A 64 3.34 11.78 7.01
C CYS A 64 3.02 10.61 7.95
N GLU A 65 1.98 9.83 7.62
CA GLU A 65 1.56 8.66 8.40
C GLU A 65 2.60 7.52 8.32
N ARG A 66 3.15 7.26 7.12
CA ARG A 66 4.22 6.26 6.93
C ARG A 66 5.49 6.65 7.68
N ARG A 67 5.89 7.93 7.60
CA ARG A 67 7.08 8.43 8.29
C ARG A 67 6.92 8.36 9.81
N ALA A 68 5.72 8.68 10.32
CA ALA A 68 5.42 8.49 11.73
C ALA A 68 5.50 7.02 12.16
N LEU A 69 5.04 6.09 11.31
CA LEU A 69 5.11 4.66 11.57
C LEU A 69 6.56 4.14 11.59
N LEU A 70 7.39 4.56 10.63
CA LEU A 70 8.82 4.21 10.58
C LEU A 70 9.57 4.71 11.81
N ARG A 71 9.26 5.93 12.29
CA ARG A 71 9.84 6.47 13.53
C ARG A 71 9.43 5.70 14.77
N ARG A 72 8.18 5.21 14.83
CA ARG A 72 7.67 4.41 15.96
C ARG A 72 8.24 3.00 16.00
N ARG A 73 8.67 2.46 14.86
CA ARG A 73 9.16 1.07 14.73
C ARG A 73 10.50 1.02 13.98
N PRO A 74 11.59 1.55 14.56
CA PRO A 74 12.90 1.62 13.89
C PRO A 74 13.55 0.25 13.68
N HIS A 75 13.13 -0.78 14.43
CA HIS A 75 13.72 -2.13 14.38
C HIS A 75 13.05 -3.08 13.37
N VAL A 76 12.03 -2.62 12.63
CA VAL A 76 11.36 -3.47 11.63
C VAL A 76 12.20 -3.51 10.36
N ALA A 77 12.86 -4.65 10.12
CA ALA A 77 13.71 -4.87 8.95
C ALA A 77 12.94 -5.26 7.68
N SER A 78 11.71 -5.78 7.80
CA SER A 78 10.85 -6.10 6.66
C SER A 78 9.38 -5.92 7.00
N TRP A 79 8.74 -4.93 6.39
CA TRP A 79 7.32 -4.66 6.51
C TRP A 79 6.48 -5.65 5.71
N LYS A 80 7.01 -6.21 4.62
CA LYS A 80 6.39 -7.37 3.94
C LYS A 80 6.17 -8.51 4.91
N LYS A 81 7.17 -8.88 5.72
CA LYS A 81 6.99 -9.94 6.73
C LYS A 81 5.98 -9.54 7.81
N VAL A 82 6.08 -8.33 8.35
CA VAL A 82 5.16 -7.89 9.42
C VAL A 82 3.70 -7.81 8.97
N LEU A 83 3.45 -7.39 7.73
CA LEU A 83 2.11 -7.10 7.24
C LEU A 83 1.49 -8.22 6.39
N LEU A 84 2.31 -9.03 5.69
CA LEU A 84 1.82 -10.09 4.79
C LEU A 84 1.80 -11.47 5.44
N ASP A 85 2.69 -11.75 6.40
CA ASP A 85 2.69 -13.03 7.12
C ASP A 85 1.36 -13.24 7.89
N GLY A 86 0.78 -12.17 8.42
CA GLY A 86 -0.58 -12.18 9.00
C GLY A 86 -1.73 -12.15 7.99
N LYS A 87 -1.48 -11.89 6.70
CA LYS A 87 -2.49 -11.76 5.65
C LYS A 87 -2.52 -12.91 4.65
N ALA A 88 -1.50 -13.77 4.61
CA ALA A 88 -1.48 -14.98 3.79
C ALA A 88 -2.67 -15.92 4.09
N ALA A 89 -3.20 -15.87 5.32
CA ALA A 89 -4.43 -16.56 5.70
C ALA A 89 -5.73 -15.98 5.08
N GLN A 90 -5.69 -14.79 4.44
CA GLN A 90 -6.87 -14.04 4.00
C GLN A 90 -6.99 -13.91 2.47
N SER A 91 -6.02 -14.41 1.68
CA SER A 91 -6.06 -14.36 0.21
C SER A 91 -6.49 -15.66 -0.46
N GLY A 92 -6.98 -16.64 0.31
CA GLY A 92 -7.58 -17.87 -0.19
C GLY A 92 -9.07 -17.76 -0.51
N ALA A 93 -9.57 -16.59 -0.94
CA ALA A 93 -10.97 -16.42 -1.30
C ALA A 93 -11.11 -15.85 -2.71
N ARG A 94 -11.65 -16.72 -3.58
CA ARG A 94 -12.26 -16.51 -4.93
C ARG A 94 -11.31 -16.42 -6.14
N SER A 95 -11.49 -17.18 -7.22
CA SER A 95 -12.68 -17.92 -7.72
C SER A 95 -12.30 -19.14 -8.57
N GLU A 96 -13.16 -20.17 -8.50
CA GLU A 96 -13.41 -21.23 -9.50
C GLU A 96 -13.81 -20.67 -10.88
#